data_AF-A0A9Q0FK07-F1
#
_entry.id   AF-A0A9Q0FK07-F1
#
_cell.length_a   1.000
_cell.length_b   1.000
_cell.length_c   1.000
_cell.angle_alpha   90.00
_cell.angle_beta   90.00
_cell.angle_gamma   90.00
#
_symmetry.space_group_name_H-M   'P 1'
#
loop_
_entity.id
_entity.type
_entity.pdbx_description
1 polymer ?
#
loop_
_entity_poly.entity_id
_entity_poly.type
_entity_poly.pdbx_seq_one_letter_code
_entity_poly.pdbx_strand_id
1 'polypeptide(L)' 'MARTKHPASRPGRRANRPGTGRQRKPHRFRPGTAALREIRRLQSSFKLLIPAAPFIRCYVLTRSQPLAS' A
#
# COMPACT_ATOMS: atom_id res chain seq x y z
N MET A 1 8.61 64.01 36.21
CA MET A 1 9.33 64.16 34.93
C MET A 1 10.08 62.87 34.65
N ALA A 2 9.66 62.07 33.66
CA ALA A 2 10.50 61.26 32.76
C ALA A 2 9.65 60.16 32.09
N ARG A 3 9.43 60.33 30.79
CA ARG A 3 8.76 59.42 29.87
C ARG A 3 9.79 58.44 29.31
N THR A 4 9.61 57.13 29.51
CA THR A 4 10.45 56.12 28.83
C THR A 4 9.61 55.29 27.86
N LYS A 5 10.09 55.27 26.62
CA LYS A 5 9.45 54.86 25.36
C LYS A 5 9.12 53.35 25.32
N HIS A 6 7.98 53.01 24.72
CA HIS A 6 7.63 51.63 24.34
C HIS A 6 8.23 51.28 22.96
N PRO A 7 8.80 50.07 22.77
CA PRO A 7 9.06 49.55 21.43
C PRO A 7 7.79 48.92 20.84
N ALA A 8 7.44 49.33 19.62
CA ALA A 8 6.32 48.80 18.86
C ALA A 8 6.60 47.37 18.38
N SER A 9 5.72 46.43 18.76
CA SER A 9 5.70 45.07 18.25
C SER A 9 5.35 45.07 16.76
N ARG A 10 6.35 44.80 15.92
CA ARG A 10 6.17 44.56 14.48
C ARG A 10 5.49 43.18 14.33
N PRO A 11 4.26 43.06 13.79
CA PRO A 11 3.68 41.74 13.57
C PRO A 11 4.46 41.08 12.42
N GLY A 12 5.24 40.06 12.78
CA GLY A 12 5.95 39.21 11.84
C GLY A 12 4.97 38.62 10.83
N ARG A 13 5.34 38.77 9.56
CA ARG A 13 4.76 38.14 8.36
C ARG A 13 4.37 36.69 8.66
N ARG A 14 3.06 36.40 8.73
CA ARG A 14 2.56 35.03 8.89
C ARG A 14 3.05 34.19 7.70
N ALA A 15 4.04 33.36 7.94
CA ALA A 15 4.50 32.37 6.97
C ALA A 15 3.31 31.44 6.65
N ASN A 16 3.02 31.28 5.37
CA ASN A 16 2.05 30.31 4.85
C ASN A 16 2.58 28.89 5.14
N ARG A 17 2.38 28.42 6.37
CA ARG A 17 2.62 27.01 6.71
C ARG A 17 1.59 26.21 5.91
N PRO A 18 1.99 25.20 5.10
CA PRO A 18 1.02 24.22 4.62
C PRO A 18 0.39 23.64 5.87
N GLY A 19 -0.89 23.96 6.10
CA GLY A 19 -1.63 23.44 7.23
C GLY A 19 -1.44 21.93 7.21
N THR A 20 -1.03 21.36 8.34
CA THR A 20 -0.94 19.92 8.55
C THR A 20 -2.34 19.36 8.36
N GLY A 21 -2.71 19.15 7.10
CA GLY A 21 -4.01 18.72 6.67
C GLY A 21 -4.19 17.31 7.16
N ARG A 22 -5.17 17.14 8.07
CA ARG A 22 -5.69 15.87 8.55
C ARG A 22 -5.51 14.77 7.49
N GLN A 23 -4.56 13.85 7.73
CA GLN A 23 -4.28 12.77 6.80
C GLN A 23 -5.59 12.08 6.45
N ARG A 24 -5.97 12.12 5.16
CA ARG A 24 -7.17 11.43 4.69
C ARG A 24 -7.01 9.96 5.03
N LYS A 25 -8.04 9.38 5.65
CA LYS A 25 -8.06 7.97 6.00
C LYS A 25 -7.71 7.13 4.76
N PRO A 26 -6.93 6.05 4.89
CA PRO A 26 -6.62 5.19 3.76
C PRO A 26 -7.93 4.65 3.15
N HIS A 27 -8.06 4.81 1.83
CA HIS A 27 -9.24 4.33 1.12
C HIS A 27 -9.23 2.80 1.09
N ARG A 28 -10.28 2.18 1.63
CA ARG A 28 -10.49 0.73 1.58
C ARG A 28 -11.55 0.42 0.53
N PHE A 29 -11.20 -0.48 -0.40
CA PHE A 29 -12.17 -0.98 -1.37
C PHE A 29 -13.23 -1.85 -0.70
N ARG A 30 -14.43 -1.90 -1.31
CA ARG A 30 -15.51 -2.78 -0.87
C ARG A 30 -15.06 -4.25 -0.99
N PRO A 31 -15.58 -5.15 -0.12
CA PRO A 31 -15.36 -6.57 -0.30
C PRO A 31 -15.77 -6.98 -1.72
N GLY A 32 -14.99 -7.86 -2.35
CA GLY A 32 -15.20 -8.30 -3.74
C GLY A 32 -14.52 -7.42 -4.80
N THR A 33 -14.23 -6.14 -4.55
CA THR A 33 -13.57 -5.29 -5.57
C THR A 33 -12.16 -5.78 -5.92
N ALA A 34 -11.38 -6.22 -4.92
CA ALA A 34 -10.06 -6.80 -5.15
C ALA A 34 -10.14 -8.12 -5.94
N ALA A 35 -11.10 -8.98 -5.59
CA ALA A 35 -11.33 -10.27 -6.24
C ALA A 35 -11.70 -10.09 -7.73
N LEU A 36 -12.64 -9.19 -8.05
CA LEU A 36 -13.01 -8.90 -9.44
C LEU A 36 -11.83 -8.36 -10.26
N ARG A 37 -10.96 -7.57 -9.64
CA ARG A 37 -9.75 -7.07 -10.29
C ARG A 37 -8.75 -8.20 -10.56
N GLU A 38 -8.59 -9.13 -9.63
CA GLU A 38 -7.73 -10.30 -9.79
C GLU A 38 -8.26 -11.24 -10.87
N ILE A 39 -9.57 -11.56 -10.88
CA ILE A 39 -10.21 -12.40 -11.91
C ILE A 39 -9.94 -11.83 -13.31
N ARG A 40 -10.18 -10.52 -13.51
CA ARG A 40 -9.93 -9.87 -14.80
C ARG A 40 -8.47 -9.95 -15.22
N ARG A 41 -7.53 -9.76 -14.28
CA ARG A 41 -6.08 -9.85 -14.55
C ARG A 41 -5.68 -11.28 -14.95
N LEU A 42 -6.15 -12.29 -14.21
CA LEU A 42 -5.82 -13.69 -14.47
C LEU A 42 -6.45 -14.21 -15.76
N GLN A 43 -7.62 -13.71 -16.15
CA GLN A 43 -8.25 -14.09 -17.42
C GLN A 43 -7.64 -13.37 -18.62
N SER A 44 -7.06 -12.18 -18.42
CA SER A 44 -6.43 -11.42 -19.51
C SER A 44 -5.05 -11.95 -19.95
N SER A 45 -4.40 -12.77 -19.12
CA SER A 45 -3.05 -13.30 -19.39
C SER A 45 -2.93 -14.74 -18.93
N PHE A 46 -2.18 -15.57 -19.65
CA PHE A 46 -2.02 -17.00 -19.36
C PHE A 46 -0.75 -17.32 -18.55
N LYS A 47 -0.34 -16.42 -17.64
CA LYS A 47 0.84 -16.64 -16.79
C LYS A 47 0.58 -17.77 -15.79
N LEU A 48 1.61 -18.55 -15.50
CA LEU A 48 1.53 -19.61 -14.49
C LEU A 48 1.18 -19.02 -13.12
N LEU A 49 0.12 -19.54 -12.50
CA LEU A 49 -0.28 -19.16 -11.14
C LEU A 49 0.66 -19.74 -10.09
N ILE A 50 1.20 -20.93 -10.38
CA ILE A 50 2.14 -21.66 -9.53
C ILE A 50 3.50 -21.62 -10.20
N PRO A 51 4.58 -21.24 -9.49
CA PRO A 51 5.93 -21.26 -10.06
C PRO A 51 6.32 -22.69 -10.53
N ALA A 52 6.90 -22.79 -11.72
CA ALA A 52 7.18 -24.08 -12.34
C ALA A 52 8.20 -24.93 -11.56
N ALA A 53 9.30 -24.34 -11.07
CA ALA A 53 10.36 -25.08 -10.38
C ALA A 53 9.90 -25.88 -9.14
N PRO A 54 9.20 -25.29 -8.14
CA PRO A 54 8.68 -26.07 -7.02
C PRO A 54 7.61 -27.08 -7.47
N PHE A 55 6.79 -26.75 -8.46
CA PHE A 55 5.76 -27.66 -8.96
C PHE A 55 6.37 -28.92 -9.60
N ILE A 56 7.40 -28.74 -10.44
CA ILE A 56 8.15 -29.85 -11.07
C ILE A 56 8.81 -30.72 -10.01
N ARG A 57 9.45 -30.11 -9.00
CA ARG A 57 10.08 -30.86 -7.90
C ARG A 57 9.06 -31.70 -7.14
N CYS A 58 7.90 -31.12 -6.80
CA CYS A 58 6.81 -31.85 -6.14
C CYS A 58 6.33 -33.03 -7.00
N TYR A 59 6.10 -32.82 -8.30
CA TYR A 59 5.68 -33.87 -9.22
C TYR A 59 6.68 -35.04 -9.28
N VAL A 60 7.98 -34.76 -9.34
CA VAL A 60 9.01 -35.81 -9.35
C VAL A 60 8.99 -36.61 -8.06
N LEU A 61 8.88 -35.94 -6.91
CA LEU A 61 8.83 -36.59 -5.60
C LEU A 61 7.58 -37.47 -5.43
N THR A 62 6.42 -37.04 -5.92
CA THR A 62 5.18 -37.82 -5.81
C THR A 62 5.15 -39.02 -6.76
N ARG A 63 5.82 -38.94 -7.92
CA ARG A 63 5.92 -40.07 -8.86
C ARG A 63 6.82 -41.19 -8.36
N SER A 64 7.74 -40.89 -7.44
CA SER A 64 8.65 -41.87 -6.82
C SER A 64 8.05 -42.60 -5.61
N GLN A 65 6.80 -42.30 -5.21
CA GLN A 65 6.09 -43.03 -4.17
C GLN A 65 5.20 -44.09 -4.84
N PRO A 66 5.52 -45.40 -4.78
CA PRO A 66 4.53 -46.41 -5.10
C PRO A 66 3.38 -46.25 -4.09
N LEU A 67 2.15 -46.14 -4.58
CA LEU A 67 0.95 -46.14 -3.74
C LEU A 67 1.06 -47.34 -2.80
N ALA A 68 1.32 -47.09 -1.52
CA ALA A 68 1.51 -48.12 -0.53
C ALA A 68 0.29 -49.04 -0.52
N SER A 69 0.56 -50.35 -0.70
CA SER A 69 -0.40 -51.46 -0.64
C SER A 69 -0.85 -51.73 0.78
#